data_AF-A0AAV2BB65-F1
#
_entry.id   AF-A0AAV2BB65-F1
#
_cell.length_a   1.000
_cell.length_b   1.000
_cell.length_c   1.000
_cell.angle_alpha   90.00
_cell.angle_beta   90.00
_cell.angle_gamma   90.00
#
_symmetry.space_group_name_H-M   'P 1'
#
loop_
_entity.id
_entity.type
_entity.pdbx_description
1 polymer ?
#
loop_
_entity_poly.entity_id
_entity_poly.type
_entity_poly.pdbx_seq_one_letter_code
_entity_poly.pdbx_strand_id
1 'polypeptide(L)'
;MTYALFAVQLVGCHCSSIQPIFLGTILHFSIQEIGFLVSASFAFQAIFSFIASWMCKWLNAHNYVGVDHVRMGSNFLYCSGTSLCILGLYYAGCQREMSTVFSVAAMSFLGLSFSGCMIAHLDMSPNFAGTLMGFTYTIGSLSTFIYPVLVGIITDEKQTFEEWN
;
A
#
# COMPACT_ATOMS: atom_id res chain seq x y z
N MET A 1 14.02 -10.20 -0.01
CA MET A 1 13.68 -8.97 0.73
C MET A 1 13.66 -7.74 -0.19
N THR A 2 14.69 -7.52 -1.02
CA THR A 2 14.77 -6.42 -2.01
C THR A 2 13.58 -6.29 -2.97
N TYR A 3 13.05 -7.39 -3.51
CA TYR A 3 11.87 -7.33 -4.39
C TYR A 3 10.57 -6.91 -3.66
N ALA A 4 10.43 -7.26 -2.38
CA ALA A 4 9.26 -6.88 -1.57
C ALA A 4 9.28 -5.39 -1.24
N LEU A 5 10.45 -4.77 -1.12
CA LEU A 5 10.62 -3.33 -0.91
C LEU A 5 10.07 -2.54 -2.09
N PHE A 6 10.49 -2.92 -3.29
CA PHE A 6 10.05 -2.30 -4.53
C PHE A 6 8.54 -2.44 -4.71
N ALA A 7 7.98 -3.62 -4.39
CA ALA A 7 6.54 -3.85 -4.43
C ALA A 7 5.76 -3.01 -3.40
N VAL A 8 6.28 -2.80 -2.18
CA VAL A 8 5.65 -1.93 -1.16
C VAL A 8 5.55 -0.49 -1.65
N GLN A 9 6.65 0.07 -2.15
CA GLN A 9 6.66 1.44 -2.64
C GLN A 9 5.81 1.59 -3.90
N LEU A 10 5.84 0.62 -4.81
CA LEU A 10 4.96 0.64 -5.98
C LEU A 10 3.47 0.61 -5.58
N VAL A 11 3.07 -0.30 -4.68
CA VAL A 11 1.68 -0.46 -4.25
C VAL A 11 1.18 0.74 -3.43
N GLY A 12 2.02 1.30 -2.56
CA GLY A 12 1.71 2.53 -1.82
C GLY A 12 1.52 3.73 -2.74
N CYS A 13 2.35 3.85 -3.76
CA CYS A 13 2.23 4.90 -4.77
C CYS A 13 1.00 4.69 -5.66
N HIS A 14 0.73 3.45 -6.09
CA HIS A 14 -0.50 3.10 -6.83
C HIS A 14 -1.75 3.55 -6.08
N CYS A 15 -1.88 3.22 -4.80
CA CYS A 15 -3.10 3.58 -4.09
C CYS A 15 -3.16 5.07 -3.77
N SER A 16 -2.03 5.74 -3.53
CA SER A 16 -2.03 7.20 -3.31
C SER A 16 -2.45 7.98 -4.55
N SER A 17 -2.07 7.49 -5.75
CA SER A 17 -2.34 8.17 -7.02
C SER A 17 -3.69 7.77 -7.64
N ILE A 18 -4.00 6.47 -7.66
CA ILE A 18 -5.13 5.92 -8.41
C ILE A 18 -6.41 5.99 -7.58
N GLN A 19 -6.35 5.80 -6.26
CA GLN A 19 -7.54 5.79 -5.42
C GLN A 19 -8.37 7.09 -5.49
N PRO A 20 -7.80 8.30 -5.43
CA PRO A 20 -8.60 9.52 -5.59
C PRO A 20 -9.16 9.67 -7.02
N ILE A 21 -8.43 9.23 -8.04
CA ILE A 21 -8.87 9.25 -9.44
C ILE A 21 -10.03 8.27 -9.64
N PHE A 22 -9.95 7.07 -9.09
CA PHE A 22 -11.00 6.05 -9.12
C PHE A 22 -12.25 6.52 -8.38
N LEU A 23 -12.11 7.07 -7.16
CA LEU A 23 -13.23 7.55 -6.35
C LEU A 23 -13.93 8.76 -6.98
N GLY A 24 -13.19 9.69 -7.57
CA GLY A 24 -13.77 10.87 -8.22
C GLY A 24 -14.40 10.56 -9.57
N THR A 25 -13.80 9.68 -10.35
CA THR A 25 -14.17 9.50 -11.75
C THR A 25 -15.18 8.37 -11.97
N ILE A 26 -15.00 7.22 -11.32
CA ILE A 26 -15.88 6.05 -11.48
C ILE A 26 -17.02 6.09 -10.46
N LEU A 27 -16.70 6.49 -9.24
CA LEU A 27 -17.66 6.50 -8.15
C LEU A 27 -18.43 7.81 -8.05
N HIS A 28 -18.04 8.87 -8.80
CA HIS A 28 -18.64 10.20 -8.77
C HIS A 28 -18.81 10.76 -7.34
N PHE A 29 -17.82 10.55 -6.47
CA PHE A 29 -17.81 11.19 -5.16
C PHE A 29 -17.48 12.68 -5.27
N SER A 30 -18.07 13.48 -4.37
CA SER A 30 -17.68 14.89 -4.26
C SER A 30 -16.24 14.99 -3.73
N ILE A 31 -15.52 16.04 -4.14
CA ILE A 31 -14.13 16.27 -3.71
C ILE A 31 -13.99 16.33 -2.18
N GLN A 32 -15.04 16.78 -1.47
CA GLN A 32 -15.07 16.83 0.00
C GLN A 32 -15.12 15.43 0.62
N GLU A 33 -15.92 14.51 0.06
CA GLU A 33 -16.02 13.12 0.54
C GLU A 33 -14.75 12.33 0.25
N ILE A 34 -14.11 12.56 -0.91
CA ILE A 34 -12.81 11.97 -1.24
C ILE A 34 -11.76 12.40 -0.23
N GLY A 35 -11.72 13.68 0.13
CA GLY A 35 -10.79 14.20 1.15
C GLY A 35 -10.97 13.51 2.51
N PHE A 36 -12.23 13.29 2.91
CA PHE A 36 -12.53 12.57 4.16
C PHE A 36 -12.11 11.09 4.09
N LEU A 37 -12.43 10.39 3.00
CA LEU A 37 -12.09 8.98 2.79
C LEU A 37 -10.57 8.74 2.73
N VAL A 38 -9.83 9.62 2.08
CA VAL A 38 -8.37 9.56 2.01
C VAL A 38 -7.78 9.79 3.40
N SER A 39 -8.25 10.79 4.14
CA SER A 39 -7.79 11.07 5.50
C SER A 39 -8.07 9.88 6.44
N ALA A 40 -9.25 9.27 6.33
CA ALA A 40 -9.60 8.07 7.09
C ALA A 40 -8.67 6.90 6.75
N SER A 41 -8.37 6.68 5.46
CA SER A 41 -7.46 5.61 5.01
C SER A 41 -6.06 5.75 5.61
N PHE A 42 -5.51 6.98 5.63
CA PHE A 42 -4.23 7.26 6.29
C PHE A 42 -4.28 7.05 7.81
N ALA A 43 -5.38 7.42 8.47
CA ALA A 43 -5.56 7.17 9.89
C ALA A 43 -5.58 5.66 10.21
N PHE A 44 -6.30 4.87 9.42
CA PHE A 44 -6.31 3.41 9.57
C PHE A 44 -4.94 2.79 9.29
N GLN A 45 -4.23 3.26 8.26
CA GLN A 45 -2.85 2.84 7.99
C GLN A 45 -1.93 3.06 9.19
N ALA A 46 -2.03 4.22 9.85
CA ALA A 46 -1.25 4.52 11.04
C ALA A 46 -1.60 3.58 12.20
N ILE A 47 -2.89 3.33 12.48
CA ILE A 47 -3.31 2.43 13.55
C ILE A 47 -2.79 1.00 13.30
N PHE A 48 -2.94 0.50 12.06
CA PHE A 48 -2.47 -0.83 11.70
C PHE A 48 -0.94 -0.95 11.76
N SER A 49 -0.18 0.10 11.40
CA SER A 49 1.27 0.08 11.52
C SER A 49 1.74 0.02 12.98
N PHE A 50 1.05 0.70 13.89
CA PHE A 50 1.31 0.59 15.33
C PHE A 50 1.02 -0.82 15.86
N ILE A 51 -0.14 -1.40 15.49
CA ILE A 51 -0.52 -2.76 15.90
C ILE A 51 0.49 -3.78 15.37
N ALA A 52 0.87 -3.69 14.09
CA ALA A 52 1.87 -4.55 13.47
C ALA A 52 3.22 -4.49 14.19
N SER A 53 3.67 -3.27 14.50
CA SER A 53 4.94 -3.03 15.20
C SER A 53 4.90 -3.58 16.62
N TRP A 54 3.78 -3.38 17.33
CA TRP A 54 3.58 -3.93 18.66
C TRP A 54 3.60 -5.46 18.65
N MET A 55 2.88 -6.09 17.72
CA MET A 55 2.86 -7.55 17.56
C MET A 55 4.25 -8.10 17.27
N CYS A 56 5.02 -7.48 16.37
CA CYS A 56 6.38 -7.91 16.05
C CYS A 56 7.31 -7.81 17.28
N LYS A 57 7.21 -6.71 18.05
CA LYS A 57 7.98 -6.57 19.30
C LYS A 57 7.59 -7.61 20.34
N TRP A 58 6.29 -7.88 20.50
CA TRP A 58 5.79 -8.87 21.45
C TRP A 58 6.26 -10.29 21.11
N LEU A 59 6.23 -10.65 19.83
CA LEU A 59 6.65 -11.96 19.32
C LEU A 59 8.16 -12.17 19.51
N ASN A 60 8.96 -11.12 19.32
CA ASN A 60 10.40 -11.15 19.55
C ASN A 60 10.76 -11.17 21.05
N ALA A 61 10.03 -10.44 21.89
CA ALA A 61 10.26 -10.40 23.35
C ALA A 61 10.07 -11.77 24.01
N HIS A 62 9.19 -12.61 23.48
CA HIS A 62 8.96 -13.98 23.97
C HIS A 62 9.88 -15.03 23.31
N ASN A 63 10.80 -14.62 22.41
CA ASN A 63 11.71 -15.51 21.68
C ASN A 63 11.01 -16.67 20.93
N TYR A 64 9.74 -16.52 20.55
CA TYR A 64 9.01 -17.58 19.83
C TYR A 64 9.53 -17.80 18.41
N VAL A 65 10.00 -16.74 17.76
CA VAL A 65 10.35 -16.73 16.34
C VAL A 65 11.57 -15.82 16.14
N GLY A 66 12.58 -16.29 15.40
CA GLY A 66 13.75 -15.48 15.07
C GLY A 66 13.40 -14.22 14.28
N VAL A 67 14.15 -13.14 14.47
CA VAL A 67 13.82 -11.81 13.92
C VAL A 67 13.64 -11.81 12.40
N ASP A 68 14.42 -12.62 11.68
CA ASP A 68 14.31 -12.79 10.23
C ASP A 68 12.96 -13.40 9.80
N HIS A 69 12.46 -14.37 10.57
CA HIS A 69 11.21 -15.06 10.26
C HIS A 69 10.00 -14.18 10.58
N VAL A 70 10.06 -13.36 11.64
CA VAL A 70 9.02 -12.35 11.95
C VAL A 70 8.90 -11.32 10.82
N ARG A 71 10.04 -10.86 10.29
CA ARG A 71 10.08 -9.90 9.17
C ARG A 71 9.58 -10.50 7.88
N MET A 72 9.98 -11.74 7.58
CA MET A 72 9.51 -12.47 6.40
C MET A 72 8.00 -12.73 6.48
N GLY A 73 7.49 -13.13 7.65
CA GLY A 73 6.05 -13.32 7.90
C GLY A 73 5.26 -12.02 7.74
N SER A 74 5.76 -10.91 8.29
CA SER A 74 5.10 -9.60 8.16
C SER A 74 5.01 -9.15 6.70
N ASN A 75 6.07 -9.35 5.93
CA ASN A 75 6.09 -9.03 4.50
C ASN A 75 5.16 -9.94 3.68
N PHE A 76 5.08 -11.22 4.05
CA PHE A 76 4.16 -12.15 3.40
C PHE A 76 2.68 -11.78 3.69
N LEU A 77 2.35 -11.47 4.94
CA LEU A 77 1.01 -11.05 5.34
C LEU A 77 0.59 -9.74 4.67
N TYR A 78 1.53 -8.79 4.55
CA TYR A 78 1.30 -7.56 3.79
C TYR A 78 0.99 -7.87 2.30
N CYS A 79 1.89 -8.55 1.59
CA CYS A 79 1.71 -8.80 0.15
C CYS A 79 0.45 -9.62 -0.14
N SER A 80 0.19 -10.66 0.65
CA SER A 80 -1.02 -11.47 0.50
C SER A 80 -2.28 -10.69 0.85
N GLY A 81 -2.28 -9.94 1.95
CA GLY A 81 -3.42 -9.13 2.38
C GLY A 81 -3.79 -8.05 1.35
N THR A 82 -2.80 -7.29 0.87
CA THR A 82 -3.05 -6.25 -0.14
C THR A 82 -3.46 -6.85 -1.49
N SER A 83 -2.85 -7.97 -1.92
CA SER A 83 -3.26 -8.64 -3.17
C SER A 83 -4.70 -9.14 -3.10
N LEU A 84 -5.12 -9.76 -2.00
CA LEU A 84 -6.49 -10.22 -1.80
C LEU A 84 -7.49 -9.05 -1.75
N CYS A 85 -7.14 -7.93 -1.12
CA CYS A 85 -8.00 -6.75 -1.08
C CYS A 85 -8.17 -6.10 -2.45
N ILE A 86 -7.09 -6.03 -3.24
CA ILE A 86 -7.16 -5.51 -4.61
C ILE A 86 -8.02 -6.43 -5.49
N LEU A 87 -7.86 -7.76 -5.39
CA LEU A 87 -8.75 -8.70 -6.08
C LEU A 87 -10.22 -8.53 -5.64
N GLY A 88 -10.47 -8.33 -4.34
CA GLY A 88 -11.79 -8.02 -3.82
C GLY A 88 -12.38 -6.72 -4.40
N LEU A 89 -11.54 -5.69 -4.58
CA LEU A 89 -11.93 -4.44 -5.23
C LEU A 89 -12.33 -4.65 -6.70
N TYR A 90 -11.61 -5.49 -7.45
CA TYR A 90 -11.98 -5.87 -8.82
C TYR A 90 -13.35 -6.57 -8.87
N TYR A 91 -13.63 -7.48 -7.94
CA TYR A 91 -14.92 -8.17 -7.88
C TYR A 91 -16.08 -7.34 -7.32
N ALA A 92 -15.80 -6.27 -6.55
CA ALA A 92 -16.82 -5.43 -5.93
C ALA A 92 -17.63 -4.58 -6.93
N GLY A 93 -17.10 -4.35 -8.14
CA GLY A 93 -17.82 -3.71 -9.22
C GLY A 93 -18.36 -2.31 -8.85
N CYS A 94 -19.60 -2.03 -9.25
CA CYS A 94 -20.24 -0.70 -9.17
C CYS A 94 -20.84 -0.37 -7.79
N GLN A 95 -20.66 -1.24 -6.77
CA GLN A 95 -21.19 -0.99 -5.43
C GLN A 95 -20.24 -0.11 -4.61
N ARG A 96 -20.63 1.17 -4.47
CA ARG A 96 -19.82 2.23 -3.82
C ARG A 96 -19.28 1.85 -2.44
N GLU A 97 -20.11 1.25 -1.59
CA GLU A 97 -19.75 0.96 -0.21
C GLU A 97 -18.69 -0.15 -0.13
N MET A 98 -18.85 -1.23 -0.89
CA MET A 98 -17.89 -2.35 -0.87
C MET A 98 -16.55 -1.96 -1.47
N SER A 99 -16.54 -1.25 -2.60
CA SER A 99 -15.30 -0.76 -3.20
C SER A 99 -14.52 0.15 -2.24
N THR A 100 -15.22 1.02 -1.52
CA THR A 100 -14.61 1.90 -0.51
C THR A 100 -13.98 1.09 0.63
N VAL A 101 -14.68 0.09 1.17
CA VAL A 101 -14.17 -0.77 2.25
C VAL A 101 -12.94 -1.57 1.80
N PHE A 102 -12.96 -2.15 0.61
CA PHE A 102 -11.81 -2.88 0.08
C PHE A 102 -10.59 -1.99 -0.17
N SER A 103 -10.79 -0.75 -0.66
CA SER A 103 -9.70 0.22 -0.81
C SER A 103 -9.10 0.64 0.53
N VAL A 104 -9.93 0.92 1.55
CA VAL A 104 -9.46 1.25 2.91
C VAL A 104 -8.75 0.06 3.55
N ALA A 105 -9.25 -1.17 3.35
CA ALA A 105 -8.61 -2.39 3.82
C ALA A 105 -7.24 -2.58 3.16
N ALA A 106 -7.13 -2.40 1.84
CA ALA A 106 -5.85 -2.47 1.13
C ALA A 106 -4.81 -1.48 1.69
N MET A 107 -5.23 -0.25 2.01
CA MET A 107 -4.40 0.76 2.68
C MET A 107 -4.03 0.42 4.12
N SER A 108 -4.94 -0.21 4.85
CA SER A 108 -4.66 -0.71 6.20
C SER A 108 -3.59 -1.79 6.16
N PHE A 109 -3.67 -2.72 5.19
CA PHE A 109 -2.66 -3.76 5.02
C PHE A 109 -1.28 -3.18 4.66
N LEU A 110 -1.24 -2.13 3.84
CA LEU A 110 -0.02 -1.37 3.56
C LEU A 110 0.68 -0.86 4.83
N GLY A 111 -0.06 -0.55 5.89
CA GLY A 111 0.50 -0.19 7.20
C GLY A 111 1.36 -1.29 7.84
N LEU A 112 1.08 -2.57 7.59
CA LEU A 112 1.88 -3.70 8.11
C LEU A 112 3.29 -3.75 7.49
N SER A 113 3.47 -3.18 6.30
CA SER A 113 4.77 -3.17 5.62
C SER A 113 5.86 -2.39 6.38
N PHE A 114 5.47 -1.38 7.18
CA PHE A 114 6.40 -0.58 7.97
C PHE A 114 7.21 -1.41 8.97
N SER A 115 6.57 -2.40 9.60
CA SER A 115 7.22 -3.26 10.61
C SER A 115 8.22 -4.25 9.98
N GLY A 116 8.01 -4.66 8.73
CA GLY A 116 8.85 -5.65 8.03
C GLY A 116 9.92 -5.06 7.12
N CYS A 117 9.54 -4.08 6.28
CA CYS A 117 10.38 -3.58 5.17
C CYS A 117 11.27 -2.39 5.53
N MET A 118 10.80 -1.46 6.37
CA MET A 118 11.63 -0.30 6.74
C MET A 118 12.80 -0.71 7.65
N ILE A 119 12.52 -1.56 8.63
CA ILE A 119 13.52 -2.00 9.62
C ILE A 119 14.59 -2.88 8.95
N ALA A 120 14.19 -3.67 7.96
CA ALA A 120 15.07 -4.52 7.16
C ALA A 120 16.27 -3.79 6.52
N HIS A 121 16.14 -2.51 6.16
CA HIS A 121 17.27 -1.71 5.65
C HIS A 121 18.31 -1.42 6.73
N LEU A 122 17.83 -1.15 7.95
CA LEU A 122 18.67 -0.86 9.10
C LEU A 122 19.41 -2.10 9.57
N ASP A 123 18.78 -3.28 9.47
CA ASP A 123 19.41 -4.55 9.86
C ASP A 123 20.49 -5.01 8.86
N MET A 124 20.29 -4.79 7.55
CA MET A 124 21.18 -5.31 6.52
C MET A 124 22.43 -4.46 6.32
N SER A 125 22.36 -3.13 6.47
CA SER A 125 23.53 -2.25 6.41
C SER A 125 23.36 -0.97 7.25
N PRO A 126 23.63 -1.02 8.57
CA PRO A 126 23.42 0.14 9.45
C PRO A 126 24.25 1.37 9.04
N ASN A 127 25.42 1.18 8.44
CA ASN A 127 26.28 2.28 7.97
C ASN A 127 25.84 2.93 6.65
N PHE A 128 25.03 2.24 5.83
CA PHE A 128 24.59 2.71 4.51
C PHE A 128 23.06 2.78 4.36
N ALA A 129 22.31 2.59 5.44
CA ALA A 129 20.86 2.53 5.42
C ALA A 129 20.22 3.79 4.82
N GLY A 130 20.75 4.98 5.13
CA GLY A 130 20.24 6.25 4.60
C GLY A 130 20.36 6.36 3.08
N THR A 131 21.52 6.03 2.52
CA THR A 131 21.76 6.08 1.06
C THR A 131 20.94 5.01 0.34
N LEU A 132 20.86 3.79 0.89
CA LEU A 132 20.09 2.70 0.30
C LEU A 132 18.59 3.01 0.29
N MET A 133 18.07 3.58 1.39
CA MET A 133 16.69 4.02 1.49
C MET A 133 16.41 5.16 0.51
N GLY A 134 17.26 6.19 0.46
CA GLY A 134 17.11 7.32 -0.47
C GLY A 134 17.12 6.91 -1.94
N PHE A 135 17.99 5.96 -2.32
CA PHE A 135 18.01 5.42 -3.67
C PHE A 135 16.70 4.69 -4.02
N THR A 136 16.21 3.85 -3.11
CA THR A 136 14.95 3.11 -3.30
C THR A 136 13.75 4.06 -3.41
N TYR A 137 13.69 5.10 -2.57
CA TYR A 137 12.65 6.12 -2.67
C TYR A 137 12.71 6.92 -3.96
N THR A 138 13.91 7.27 -4.44
CA THR A 138 14.06 7.99 -5.71
C THR A 138 13.47 7.19 -6.87
N ILE A 139 13.72 5.88 -6.91
CA ILE A 139 13.16 5.03 -7.97
C ILE A 139 11.64 4.87 -7.81
N GLY A 140 11.15 4.70 -6.57
CA GLY A 140 9.71 4.65 -6.30
C GLY A 140 8.97 5.93 -6.74
N SER A 141 9.57 7.10 -6.51
CA SER A 141 9.02 8.38 -6.97
C SER A 141 8.98 8.50 -8.49
N LEU A 142 9.99 8.00 -9.20
CA LEU A 142 9.98 7.94 -10.67
C LEU A 142 8.82 7.07 -11.18
N SER A 143 8.61 5.90 -10.58
CA SER A 143 7.46 5.05 -10.92
C SER A 143 6.12 5.76 -10.67
N THR A 144 6.02 6.52 -9.58
CA THR A 144 4.80 7.28 -9.22
C THR A 144 4.47 8.35 -10.26
N PHE A 145 5.49 9.00 -10.83
CA PHE A 145 5.28 10.01 -11.86
C PHE A 145 4.83 9.39 -13.19
N ILE A 146 5.43 8.26 -13.58
CA ILE A 146 5.14 7.59 -14.85
C ILE A 146 3.75 6.93 -14.84
N TYR A 147 3.32 6.42 -13.68
CA TYR A 147 2.12 5.61 -13.56
C TYR A 147 0.80 6.30 -13.99
N PRO A 148 0.42 7.49 -13.48
CA PRO A 148 -0.81 8.16 -13.90
C PRO A 148 -0.78 8.58 -15.37
N VAL A 149 0.39 8.86 -15.94
CA VAL A 149 0.54 9.13 -17.38
C VAL A 149 0.20 7.86 -18.18
N LEU A 150 0.71 6.70 -17.74
CA LEU A 150 0.42 5.42 -18.37
C LEU A 150 -1.07 5.07 -18.28
N VAL A 151 -1.68 5.22 -17.11
CA VAL A 151 -3.11 4.97 -16.91
C VAL A 151 -3.96 5.91 -17.77
N GLY A 152 -3.58 7.19 -17.86
CA GLY A 152 -4.27 8.15 -18.72
C GLY A 152 -4.26 7.75 -20.19
N ILE A 153 -3.14 7.21 -20.69
CA ILE A 153 -3.03 6.70 -22.08
C ILE A 153 -3.86 5.44 -22.26
N ILE A 154 -3.82 4.49 -21.31
CA ILE A 154 -4.57 3.23 -21.39
C ILE A 154 -6.09 3.48 -21.35
N THR A 155 -6.52 4.52 -20.64
CA THR A 155 -7.94 4.86 -20.48
C THR A 155 -8.49 5.67 -21.67
N ASP A 156 -7.66 6.04 -22.66
CA ASP A 156 -8.08 6.70 -23.93
C ASP A 156 -9.03 7.92 -23.73
N GLU A 157 -8.86 8.65 -22.61
CA GLU A 157 -9.76 9.71 -22.09
C GLU A 157 -11.22 9.30 -21.82
N LYS A 158 -11.59 8.03 -22.00
CA LYS A 158 -12.93 7.49 -21.76
C LYS A 158 -13.00 6.85 -20.38
N GLN A 159 -13.66 7.57 -19.48
CA GLN A 159 -13.82 7.18 -18.08
C GLN A 159 -15.01 6.21 -17.90
N THR A 160 -15.00 5.10 -18.62
CA THR A 160 -16.07 4.09 -18.61
C THR A 160 -15.68 2.86 -17.78
N PHE A 161 -16.65 2.26 -17.07
CA PHE A 161 -16.42 1.12 -16.17
C PHE A 161 -15.81 -0.11 -16.89
N GLU A 162 -16.03 -0.25 -18.20
CA GLU A 162 -15.46 -1.31 -19.03
C GLU A 162 -13.97 -1.14 -19.37
N GLU A 163 -13.43 0.08 -19.43
CA GLU A 163 -11.99 0.32 -19.69
C GLU A 163 -11.11 0.15 -18.43
N TRP A 164 -11.72 0.21 -17.24
CA TRP A 164 -11.01 0.09 -15.95
C TRP A 164 -11.02 -1.31 -15.35
N ASN A 165 -11.72 -2.25 -15.97
CA ASN A 165 -11.78 -3.67 -15.59
C ASN A 165 -10.86 -4.50 -16.49
#